data_AF-A0A392Q0L6-F1
#
_entry.id   AF-A0A392Q0L6-F1
#
_cell.length_a   1.000
_cell.length_b   1.000
_cell.length_c   1.000
_cell.angle_alpha   90.00
_cell.angle_beta   90.00
_cell.angle_gamma   90.00
#
_symmetry.space_group_name_H-M   'P 1'
#
loop_
_entity.id
_entity.type
_entity.pdbx_description
1 polymer ?
#
loop_
_entity_poly.entity_id
_entity_poly.type
_entity_poly.pdbx_seq_one_letter_code
_entity_poly.pdbx_strand_id
1 'polypeptide(L)' 'GCDASLLLEDRNSSYEKQAIPNQTLKGFDKIDLIKEEVEQECPGVVSCADIIALAARDAVLL' A
#
# COMPACT_ATOMS: atom_id res chain seq x y z
N GLY A 1 -6.68 -3.01 10.65
CA GLY A 1 -7.97 -3.16 9.91
C GLY A 1 -7.63 -3.15 8.43
N CYS A 2 -8.48 -2.57 7.58
CA CYS A 2 -8.09 -2.18 6.22
C CYS A 2 -7.73 -0.68 6.23
N ASP A 3 -6.63 -0.34 6.90
CA ASP A 3 -6.22 1.02 7.28
C ASP A 3 -4.81 1.37 6.77
N ALA A 4 -4.23 0.50 5.93
CA ALA A 4 -2.88 0.65 5.38
C ALA A 4 -1.75 0.73 6.42
N SER A 5 -1.97 0.28 7.66
CA SER A 5 -0.95 0.23 8.72
C SER A 5 0.32 -0.53 8.31
N LEU A 6 0.14 -1.57 7.48
CA LEU A 6 1.21 -2.42 6.96
C LEU A 6 2.22 -1.66 6.08
N LEU A 7 1.79 -0.55 5.46
CA LEU A 7 2.66 0.24 4.58
C LEU A 7 3.61 1.16 5.36
N LEU A 8 3.40 1.34 6.67
CA LEU A 8 4.17 2.26 7.47
C LEU A 8 5.58 1.73 7.75
N GLU A 9 6.58 2.59 7.60
CA GLU A 9 7.96 2.35 7.99
C GLU A 9 8.33 3.38 9.07
N ASP A 10 8.73 2.92 10.27
CA ASP A 10 9.35 3.80 11.27
C ASP A 10 10.85 3.96 10.95
N ARG A 11 11.49 5.01 11.47
CA ARG A 11 12.86 5.42 11.15
C ARG A 11 13.91 4.30 11.22
N ASN A 12 13.63 3.21 11.95
CA ASN A 12 14.50 2.03 12.06
C ASN A 12 13.78 0.68 11.86
N SER A 13 12.46 0.63 11.67
CA SER A 13 11.73 -0.65 11.51
C SER A 13 10.29 -0.48 11.02
N SER A 14 9.82 -1.36 10.15
CA SER A 14 8.38 -1.54 9.92
C SER A 14 7.88 -2.71 10.75
N TYR A 15 7.25 -2.43 11.89
CA TYR A 15 6.83 -3.46 12.84
C TYR A 15 5.91 -4.51 12.21
N GLU A 16 4.96 -4.09 11.36
CA GLU A 16 4.05 -5.00 10.68
C GLU A 16 4.71 -5.69 9.48
N LYS A 17 5.44 -4.96 8.63
CA LYS A 17 6.09 -5.53 7.44
C LYS A 17 7.20 -6.53 7.81
N GLN A 18 7.86 -6.35 8.96
CA GLN A 18 8.90 -7.24 9.47
C GLN A 18 8.36 -8.46 10.23
N ALA A 19 7.07 -8.47 10.59
CA ALA A 19 6.45 -9.61 11.23
C ALA A 19 6.65 -10.86 10.37
N ILE A 20 7.00 -12.00 11.00
CA ILE A 20 7.25 -13.28 10.32
C ILE A 20 6.22 -13.60 9.22
N PRO A 21 4.90 -13.47 9.43
CA PRO A 21 3.92 -13.77 8.37
C PRO A 21 3.99 -12.82 7.16
N ASN A 22 4.55 -11.62 7.31
CA ASN A 22 4.53 -10.56 6.30
C ASN A 22 5.83 -10.47 5.48
N GLN A 23 6.87 -11.23 5.83
CA GLN A 23 8.18 -11.20 5.15
C GLN A 23 8.13 -11.68 3.69
N THR A 24 7.06 -12.38 3.30
CA THR A 24 6.86 -12.88 1.93
C THR A 24 5.97 -11.96 1.08
N LEU A 25 5.40 -10.90 1.66
CA LEU A 25 4.57 -9.95 0.95
C LEU A 25 5.42 -9.15 -0.06
N LYS A 26 4.79 -8.79 -1.17
CA LYS A 26 5.42 -8.11 -2.31
C LYS A 26 4.47 -7.04 -2.86
N GLY A 27 5.01 -6.17 -3.72
CA GLY A 27 4.23 -5.16 -4.44
C GLY A 27 4.08 -3.81 -3.71
N PHE A 28 4.84 -3.58 -2.63
CA PHE A 28 4.88 -2.27 -1.95
C PHE A 28 5.28 -1.15 -2.90
N ASP A 29 6.29 -1.40 -3.75
CA ASP A 29 6.76 -0.51 -4.81
C ASP A 29 5.66 -0.14 -5.81
N LYS A 30 4.76 -1.07 -6.12
CA LYS A 30 3.62 -0.80 -7.00
C LYS A 30 2.57 0.09 -6.33
N ILE A 31 2.33 -0.10 -5.03
CA ILE A 31 1.40 0.75 -4.27
C ILE A 31 1.95 2.17 -4.19
N ASP A 32 3.26 2.33 -3.97
CA ASP A 32 3.92 3.64 -3.96
C ASP A 32 3.81 4.35 -5.32
N LEU A 33 4.06 3.63 -6.42
CA LEU A 33 3.90 4.17 -7.77
C LEU A 33 2.45 4.61 -8.05
N ILE A 34 1.46 3.77 -7.70
CA ILE A 34 0.05 4.13 -7.87
C ILE A 34 -0.28 5.38 -7.05
N LYS A 35 0.21 5.47 -5.81
CA LYS A 35 -0.03 6.64 -4.95
C LYS A 35 0.61 7.90 -5.54
N GLU A 36 1.83 7.81 -6.07
CA GLU A 36 2.50 8.93 -6.73
C GLU A 36 1.69 9.46 -7.91
N GLU A 37 1.26 8.58 -8.82
CA GLU A 37 0.45 8.96 -9.98
C GLU A 37 -0.92 9.55 -9.56
N VAL A 38 -1.58 8.93 -8.59
CA VAL A 38 -2.89 9.41 -8.10
C VAL A 38 -2.76 10.78 -7.41
N GLU A 39 -1.68 11.04 -6.68
CA GLU A 39 -1.45 12.34 -6.05
C GLU A 39 -1.13 13.45 -7.06
N GLN A 40 -0.53 13.12 -8.22
CA GLN A 40 -0.34 14.09 -9.31
C GLN A 40 -1.69 14.58 -9.87
N GLU A 41 -2.69 13.69 -9.94
CA GLU A 41 -4.02 14.01 -10.47
C GLU A 41 -4.96 14.59 -9.40
N CYS A 42 -4.91 14.08 -8.16
CA CYS A 42 -5.80 14.49 -7.07
C CYS A 42 -5.11 14.51 -5.69
N PRO A 43 -4.37 15.58 -5.38
CA PRO A 43 -3.58 15.68 -4.15
C PRO A 43 -4.40 15.54 -2.87
N GLY A 44 -4.01 14.60 -2.00
CA GLY A 44 -4.58 14.39 -0.67
C GLY A 44 -6.01 13.82 -0.66
N VAL A 45 -6.51 13.33 -1.80
CA VAL A 45 -7.91 12.87 -1.92
C VAL A 45 -8.05 11.38 -1.65
N VAL A 46 -7.20 10.56 -2.26
CA VAL A 46 -7.34 9.09 -2.24
C VAL A 46 -6.47 8.48 -1.15
N SER A 47 -7.07 7.67 -0.28
CA SER A 47 -6.33 7.01 0.81
C SER A 47 -5.52 5.81 0.32
N CYS A 48 -4.43 5.48 1.01
CA CYS A 48 -3.65 4.27 0.69
C CYS A 48 -4.45 2.98 0.91
N ALA A 49 -5.41 2.99 1.83
CA ALA A 49 -6.31 1.86 2.06
C ALA A 49 -7.21 1.60 0.85
N ASP A 50 -7.77 2.66 0.25
CA ASP A 50 -8.59 2.55 -0.96
C ASP A 50 -7.77 2.11 -2.17
N ILE A 51 -6.51 2.57 -2.30
CA ILE A 51 -5.60 2.12 -3.35
C ILE A 51 -5.38 0.60 -3.26
N ILE A 52 -5.12 0.05 -2.07
CA ILE A 52 -4.96 -1.41 -1.91
C ILE A 52 -6.23 -2.14 -2.31
N ALA A 53 -7.41 -1.64 -1.90
CA ALA A 53 -8.69 -2.26 -2.22
C ALA A 53 -8.96 -2.28 -3.73
N LEU A 54 -8.72 -1.15 -4.42
CA LEU A 54 -8.90 -1.03 -5.87
C LEU A 54 -7.87 -1.87 -6.64
N ALA A 55 -6.60 -1.82 -6.25
CA ALA A 55 -5.54 -2.60 -6.87
C ALA A 55 -5.80 -4.12 -6.73
N ALA A 56 -6.27 -4.58 -5.57
CA ALA A 56 -6.64 -5.98 -5.37
C ALA A 56 -7.83 -6.40 -6.25
N ARG A 57 -8.86 -5.56 -6.37
CA ARG A 57 -9.98 -5.80 -7.28
C ARG A 57 -9.49 -5.95 -8.73
N ASP A 58 -8.65 -5.03 -9.18
CA ASP A 58 -8.20 -5.00 -10.57
C ASP A 58 -7.23 -6.15 -10.88
N ALA A 59 -6.36 -6.52 -9.92
CA ALA A 59 -5.44 -7.66 -10.06
C ALA A 59 -6.13 -9.03 -10.17
N VAL A 60 -7.39 -9.16 -9.73
CA VAL A 60 -8.19 -10.39 -9.89
C VAL A 60 -8.88 -10.42 -11.25
N LEU A 61 -9.18 -9.25 -11.82
CA LEU A 61 -9.88 -9.13 -13.10
C LEU A 61 -8.96 -9.25 -14.31
N LEU A 62 -7.69 -8.88 -14.17
CA LEU A 62 -6.64 -8.87 -15.20
C LEU A 62 -5.78 -10.14 -15.15
#